data_AF-A0A268TJW6-F1
#
_entry.id   AF-A0A268TJW6-F1
#
_cell.length_a   1.000
_cell.length_b   1.000
_cell.length_c   1.000
_cell.angle_alpha   90.00
_cell.angle_beta   90.00
_cell.angle_gamma   90.00
#
_symmetry.space_group_name_H-M   'P 1'
#
loop_
_entity.id
_entity.type
_entity.pdbx_description
1 polymer ?
#
loop_
_entity_poly.entity_id
_entity_poly.type
_entity_poly.pdbx_seq_one_letter_code
_entity_poly.pdbx_strand_id
1 'polypeptide(L)'
;MRIAPILRGRDIKRYTYEWAGLWVIGTFPALKLDIENYPSLKNYLQTFMPKISQSGERGCRKKTSNKWFETQDNIAYFGEFNRQKIVYSEIVRNSQFYLDNGEFKFGNFYAEATSFILTGEKLHYLLGILNSKLLTFAFKEFYAGGGLGNGGFRYKKAFLENLPIPQIDPEEEIKFIKIVEKILEAKKRNQNTQELEKELDMMIYELYSLNETEIKSVLSLSLNSPSCGECD
;
A
#
# COMPACT_ATOMS: atom_id res chain seq x y z
N MET A 1 20.69 1.20 13.68
CA MET A 1 19.36 1.87 13.65
C MET A 1 18.82 1.75 12.23
N ARG A 2 17.50 1.72 12.01
CA ARG A 2 16.95 1.78 10.64
C ARG A 2 16.18 3.08 10.43
N ILE A 3 16.54 3.81 9.39
CA ILE A 3 15.85 5.02 8.96
C ILE A 3 15.27 4.72 7.58
N ALA A 4 13.97 4.92 7.40
CA ALA A 4 13.30 4.64 6.14
C ALA A 4 12.25 5.72 5.83
N PRO A 5 12.03 6.03 4.54
CA PRO A 5 10.91 6.88 4.16
C PRO A 5 9.59 6.14 4.44
N ILE A 6 8.57 6.86 4.91
CA ILE A 6 7.26 6.30 5.24
C ILE A 6 6.18 6.85 4.33
N LEU A 7 5.25 5.98 3.90
CA LEU A 7 3.99 6.35 3.25
C LEU A 7 2.84 6.17 4.23
N ARG A 8 2.03 7.21 4.39
CA ARG A 8 0.71 7.12 5.02
C ARG A 8 -0.32 6.75 3.98
N GLY A 9 -1.53 6.37 4.42
CA GLY A 9 -2.59 5.98 3.49
C GLY A 9 -2.90 7.01 2.39
N ARG A 10 -2.84 8.31 2.71
CA ARG A 10 -3.07 9.40 1.75
C ARG A 10 -1.93 9.62 0.75
N ASP A 11 -0.74 9.15 1.08
CA ASP A 11 0.47 9.28 0.27
C ASP A 11 0.53 8.18 -0.81
N ILE A 12 -0.31 7.13 -0.71
CA ILE A 12 -0.39 6.03 -1.68
C ILE A 12 -1.46 6.36 -2.73
N LYS A 13 -1.10 6.27 -4.01
CA LYS A 13 -1.99 6.56 -5.15
C LYS A 13 -2.09 5.38 -6.10
N ARG A 14 -3.00 5.47 -7.06
CA ARG A 14 -3.14 4.48 -8.13
C ARG A 14 -1.86 4.46 -8.99
N TYR A 15 -1.13 3.35 -8.95
CA TYR A 15 0.15 3.13 -9.65
C TYR A 15 1.31 4.05 -9.24
N THR A 16 1.17 4.90 -8.22
CA THR A 16 2.20 5.87 -7.83
C THR A 16 2.07 6.28 -6.35
N TYR A 17 2.89 7.20 -5.89
CA TYR A 17 2.89 7.73 -4.53
C TYR A 17 3.22 9.23 -4.51
N GLU A 18 2.88 9.88 -3.41
CA GLU A 18 3.21 11.28 -3.09
C GLU A 18 3.90 11.33 -1.73
N TRP A 19 5.22 11.19 -1.71
CA TRP A 19 5.97 11.16 -0.46
C TRP A 19 6.02 12.54 0.20
N ALA A 20 5.52 12.62 1.43
CA ALA A 20 5.40 13.89 2.17
C ALA A 20 6.69 14.32 2.90
N GLY A 21 7.87 13.81 2.51
CA GLY A 21 9.13 14.10 3.20
C GLY A 21 9.27 13.45 4.57
N LEU A 22 8.38 12.50 4.90
CA LEU A 22 8.33 11.87 6.23
C LEU A 22 9.21 10.65 6.33
N TRP A 23 9.75 10.46 7.52
CA TRP A 23 10.68 9.39 7.86
C TRP A 23 10.22 8.65 9.10
N VAL A 24 10.60 7.38 9.19
CA VAL A 24 10.46 6.58 10.41
C VAL A 24 11.83 6.12 10.89
N ILE A 25 12.05 6.22 12.19
CA ILE A 25 13.22 5.69 12.88
C ILE A 25 12.80 4.42 13.60
N GLY A 26 13.28 3.28 13.10
CA GLY A 26 13.09 1.97 13.69
C GLY A 26 14.21 1.63 14.68
N THR A 27 13.82 1.41 15.93
CA THR A 27 14.70 0.99 17.03
C THR A 27 14.25 -0.34 17.65
N PHE A 28 13.69 -1.28 16.89
CA PHE A 28 13.15 -2.54 17.43
C PHE A 28 14.24 -3.57 17.81
N PRO A 29 13.95 -4.52 18.73
CA PRO A 29 14.94 -5.45 19.30
C PRO A 29 15.71 -6.29 18.28
N ALA A 30 15.09 -6.65 17.15
CA ALA A 30 15.74 -7.45 16.11
C ALA A 30 17.00 -6.79 15.51
N LEU A 31 17.12 -5.47 15.62
CA LEU A 31 18.29 -4.73 15.17
C LEU A 31 19.49 -4.82 16.13
N LYS A 32 19.31 -5.38 17.34
CA LYS A 32 20.33 -5.53 18.39
C LYS A 32 21.14 -4.25 18.58
N LEU A 33 20.46 -3.11 18.66
CA LEU A 33 21.13 -1.82 18.72
C LEU A 33 21.84 -1.62 20.06
N ASP A 34 23.03 -1.05 19.96
CA ASP A 34 23.64 -0.32 21.05
C ASP A 34 23.36 1.17 20.86
N ILE A 35 22.57 1.75 21.77
CA ILE A 35 22.13 3.15 21.69
C ILE A 35 23.27 4.13 22.00
N GLU A 36 24.33 3.67 22.68
CA GLU A 36 25.49 4.51 22.99
C GLU A 36 26.26 4.90 21.71
N ASN A 37 26.17 4.10 20.66
CA ASN A 37 26.73 4.42 19.34
C ASN A 37 25.96 5.54 18.61
N TYR A 38 24.82 6.00 19.16
CA TYR A 38 23.96 7.01 18.55
C TYR A 38 23.59 8.11 19.55
N PRO A 39 24.56 8.93 20.02
CA PRO A 39 24.33 9.90 21.10
C PRO A 39 23.23 10.93 20.78
N SER A 40 23.15 11.42 19.55
CA SER A 40 22.08 12.35 19.14
C SER A 40 20.69 11.71 19.21
N LEU A 41 20.57 10.45 18.78
CA LEU A 41 19.30 9.70 18.87
C LEU A 41 18.96 9.41 20.33
N LYS A 42 19.95 8.99 21.14
CA LYS A 42 19.78 8.75 22.56
C LYS A 42 19.22 9.98 23.25
N ASN A 43 19.86 11.14 23.07
CA ASN A 43 19.44 12.41 23.65
C ASN A 43 18.03 12.79 23.20
N TYR A 44 17.73 12.65 21.91
CA TYR A 44 16.39 12.91 21.38
C TYR A 44 15.33 11.98 21.98
N LEU A 45 15.57 10.67 22.03
CA LEU A 45 14.62 9.73 22.61
C LEU A 45 14.43 9.99 24.12
N GLN A 46 15.49 10.38 24.84
CA GLN A 46 15.40 10.72 26.26
C GLN A 46 14.44 11.88 26.54
N THR A 47 14.20 12.81 25.60
CA THR A 47 13.23 13.90 25.80
C THR A 47 11.79 13.40 25.91
N PHE A 48 11.51 12.15 25.52
CA PHE A 48 10.19 11.52 25.66
C PHE A 48 10.03 10.72 26.95
N MET A 49 11.00 10.75 27.86
CA MET A 49 10.84 10.14 29.18
C MET A 49 9.83 10.93 30.03
N PRO A 50 9.03 10.26 30.89
CA PRO A 50 9.01 8.81 31.12
C PRO A 50 8.13 8.03 30.14
N LYS A 51 7.44 8.69 29.19
CA LYS A 51 6.43 8.09 28.31
C LYS A 51 6.91 6.86 27.52
N ILE A 52 8.14 6.89 27.03
CA ILE A 52 8.72 5.75 26.29
C ILE A 52 9.36 4.68 27.18
N SER A 53 9.46 4.94 28.49
CA SER A 53 9.96 3.94 29.43
C SER A 53 9.06 2.70 29.41
N GLN A 54 9.67 1.53 29.57
CA GLN A 54 8.96 0.25 29.57
C GLN A 54 8.69 -0.22 30.99
N SER A 55 8.21 0.68 31.85
CA SER A 55 7.94 0.39 33.26
C SER A 55 6.59 -0.31 33.48
N GLY A 56 5.62 -0.10 32.57
CA GLY A 56 4.24 -0.51 32.76
C GLY A 56 3.42 0.44 33.64
N GLU A 57 4.01 1.53 34.12
CA GLU A 57 3.31 2.56 34.89
C GLU A 57 2.33 3.36 34.01
N ARG A 58 1.36 4.02 34.65
CA ARG A 58 0.38 4.85 33.94
C ARG A 58 1.09 5.94 33.13
N GLY A 59 0.81 5.99 31.82
CA GLY A 59 1.43 6.95 30.90
C GLY A 59 2.77 6.50 30.31
N CYS A 60 3.29 5.34 30.72
CA CYS A 60 4.48 4.71 30.16
C CYS A 60 4.11 3.56 29.21
N ARG A 61 5.10 3.02 28.48
CA ARG A 61 4.87 1.82 27.67
C ARG A 61 4.70 0.60 28.57
N LYS A 62 4.04 -0.42 28.02
CA LYS A 62 3.93 -1.76 28.60
C LYS A 62 5.32 -2.25 29.07
N LYS A 63 5.35 -2.91 30.23
CA LYS A 63 6.56 -3.55 30.72
C LYS A 63 6.95 -4.72 29.81
N THR A 64 8.16 -4.69 29.28
CA THR A 64 8.74 -5.78 28.49
C THR A 64 10.22 -5.98 28.86
N SER A 65 10.87 -7.00 28.29
CA SER A 65 12.32 -7.22 28.41
C SER A 65 13.16 -6.36 27.45
N ASN A 66 12.52 -5.58 26.59
CA ASN A 66 13.18 -4.73 25.60
C ASN A 66 13.84 -3.51 26.28
N LYS A 67 14.86 -2.96 25.64
CA LYS A 67 15.52 -1.73 26.11
C LYS A 67 14.56 -0.55 25.96
N TRP A 68 14.66 0.47 26.83
CA TRP A 68 13.72 1.60 26.86
C TRP A 68 13.56 2.35 25.52
N PHE A 69 14.60 2.37 24.69
CA PHE A 69 14.59 3.01 23.38
C PHE A 69 14.00 2.12 22.27
N GLU A 70 13.66 0.86 22.56
CA GLU A 70 13.08 -0.09 21.62
C GLU A 70 11.55 0.07 21.59
N THR A 71 11.10 1.08 20.85
CA THR A 71 9.71 1.59 20.90
C THR A 71 8.70 0.76 20.10
N GLN A 72 9.16 -0.23 19.35
CA GLN A 72 8.36 -1.18 18.60
C GLN A 72 8.68 -2.61 19.07
N ASP A 73 7.65 -3.45 19.13
CA ASP A 73 7.83 -4.87 19.43
C ASP A 73 8.59 -5.57 18.30
N ASN A 74 9.11 -6.76 18.57
CA ASN A 74 9.84 -7.53 17.57
C ASN A 74 8.92 -7.84 16.37
N ILE A 75 9.33 -7.38 15.19
CA ILE A 75 8.63 -7.55 13.93
C ILE A 75 9.40 -8.53 13.05
N ALA A 76 9.04 -9.81 13.09
CA ALA A 76 9.72 -10.86 12.32
C ALA A 76 9.73 -10.59 10.80
N TYR A 77 8.72 -9.87 10.30
CA TYR A 77 8.55 -9.53 8.89
C TYR A 77 9.26 -8.23 8.47
N PHE A 78 10.10 -7.60 9.31
CA PHE A 78 10.74 -6.31 8.97
C PHE A 78 11.63 -6.35 7.71
N GLY A 79 12.09 -7.54 7.31
CA GLY A 79 12.81 -7.78 6.06
C GLY A 79 11.93 -7.61 4.82
N GLU A 80 10.62 -7.88 4.93
CA GLU A 80 9.67 -7.79 3.82
C GLU A 80 9.53 -6.34 3.31
N PHE A 81 9.75 -5.33 4.15
CA PHE A 81 9.77 -3.94 3.71
C PHE A 81 10.90 -3.62 2.71
N ASN A 82 11.97 -4.42 2.64
CA ASN A 82 13.05 -4.25 1.65
C ASN A 82 12.83 -5.02 0.35
N ARG A 83 11.74 -5.80 0.25
CA ARG A 83 11.43 -6.55 -0.95
C ARG A 83 10.54 -5.71 -1.86
N GLN A 84 10.57 -6.04 -3.15
CA GLN A 84 9.54 -5.56 -4.06
C GLN A 84 8.17 -6.00 -3.53
N LYS A 85 7.24 -5.05 -3.45
CA LYS A 85 5.92 -5.25 -2.82
C LYS A 85 4.90 -4.27 -3.36
N ILE A 86 3.63 -4.64 -3.30
CA ILE A 86 2.54 -3.69 -3.50
C ILE A 86 2.19 -3.08 -2.15
N VAL A 87 2.05 -1.77 -2.09
CA VAL A 87 1.61 -1.01 -0.91
C VAL A 87 0.21 -0.46 -1.20
N TYR A 88 -0.71 -0.57 -0.24
CA TYR A 88 -2.06 -0.07 -0.38
C TYR A 88 -2.64 0.44 0.94
N SER A 89 -3.58 1.38 0.84
CA SER A 89 -4.26 1.99 1.98
C SER A 89 -5.53 1.21 2.32
N GLU A 90 -5.85 1.09 3.61
CA GLU A 90 -7.07 0.40 4.00
C GLU A 90 -8.31 1.19 3.59
N ILE A 91 -8.36 2.49 3.90
CA ILE A 91 -9.53 3.35 3.65
C ILE A 91 -9.29 4.13 2.37
N VAL A 92 -10.14 3.91 1.37
CA VAL A 92 -10.02 4.53 0.06
C VAL A 92 -11.39 4.90 -0.52
N ARG A 93 -11.41 5.75 -1.55
CA ARG A 93 -12.60 6.00 -2.39
C ARG A 93 -12.54 5.30 -3.75
N ASN A 94 -11.32 5.07 -4.22
CA ASN A 94 -10.97 4.38 -5.48
C ASN A 94 -9.76 3.48 -5.25
N SER A 95 -9.46 2.57 -6.19
CA SER A 95 -8.27 1.73 -6.11
C SER A 95 -6.99 2.58 -6.04
N GLN A 96 -6.14 2.27 -5.06
CA GLN A 96 -4.88 2.96 -4.79
C GLN A 96 -3.82 1.93 -4.40
N PHE A 97 -3.39 1.13 -5.37
CA PHE A 97 -2.30 0.18 -5.20
C PHE A 97 -1.06 0.71 -5.92
N TYR A 98 0.07 0.70 -5.21
CA TYR A 98 1.37 1.16 -5.69
C TYR A 98 2.40 0.03 -5.59
N LEU A 99 3.19 -0.18 -6.64
CA LEU A 99 4.30 -1.12 -6.61
C LEU A 99 5.58 -0.43 -6.13
N ASP A 100 6.00 -0.74 -4.91
CA ASP A 100 7.30 -0.35 -4.39
C ASP A 100 8.36 -1.39 -4.78
N ASN A 101 9.14 -1.06 -5.81
CA ASN A 101 10.27 -1.84 -6.31
C ASN A 101 11.64 -1.34 -5.80
N GLY A 102 11.66 -0.35 -4.90
CA GLY A 102 12.89 0.22 -4.34
C GLY A 102 13.61 1.26 -5.20
N GLU A 103 13.02 1.70 -6.32
CA GLU A 103 13.61 2.73 -7.20
C GLU A 103 13.62 4.14 -6.59
N PHE A 104 12.87 4.38 -5.51
CA PHE A 104 12.92 5.66 -4.83
C PHE A 104 14.34 5.92 -4.29
N LYS A 105 14.81 7.17 -4.36
CA LYS A 105 16.20 7.56 -4.02
C LYS A 105 16.68 7.15 -2.62
N PHE A 106 15.78 6.82 -1.71
CA PHE A 106 16.08 6.35 -0.36
C PHE A 106 15.70 4.88 -0.13
N GLY A 107 15.54 4.11 -1.21
CA GLY A 107 15.13 2.71 -1.20
C GLY A 107 13.62 2.55 -1.01
N ASN A 108 13.23 1.42 -0.43
CA ASN A 108 11.83 1.08 -0.21
C ASN A 108 11.15 1.91 0.88
N PHE A 109 9.84 2.05 0.74
CA PHE A 109 8.98 2.70 1.71
C PHE A 109 8.51 1.74 2.81
N TYR A 110 8.32 2.31 3.98
CA TYR A 110 7.57 1.72 5.08
C TYR A 110 6.10 2.12 4.97
N ALA A 111 5.21 1.19 5.30
CA ALA A 111 3.78 1.45 5.39
C ALA A 111 3.41 1.88 6.82
N GLU A 112 2.65 2.97 6.95
CA GLU A 112 2.04 3.38 8.22
C GLU A 112 0.93 2.41 8.66
N ALA A 113 0.48 2.48 9.93
CA ALA A 113 -0.47 1.53 10.52
C ALA A 113 -1.81 1.36 9.77
N THR A 114 -2.23 2.35 8.96
CA THR A 114 -3.44 2.28 8.13
C THR A 114 -3.16 1.84 6.68
N SER A 115 -1.95 1.33 6.42
CA SER A 115 -1.48 0.84 5.13
C SER A 115 -0.91 -0.56 5.26
N PHE A 116 -1.00 -1.33 4.18
CA PHE A 116 -0.63 -2.74 4.14
C PHE A 116 0.34 -3.00 2.99
N ILE A 117 1.07 -4.11 3.09
CA ILE A 117 1.99 -4.58 2.05
C ILE A 117 1.57 -5.97 1.57
N LEU A 118 1.73 -6.20 0.27
CA LEU A 118 1.59 -7.49 -0.40
C LEU A 118 2.94 -7.86 -1.03
N THR A 119 3.56 -8.91 -0.52
CA THR A 119 4.78 -9.51 -1.09
C THR A 119 4.43 -10.84 -1.76
N GLY A 120 5.22 -11.25 -2.74
CA GLY A 120 4.98 -12.48 -3.49
C GLY A 120 5.50 -12.40 -4.92
N GLU A 121 4.97 -13.29 -5.76
CA GLU A 121 5.28 -13.37 -7.19
C GLU A 121 4.22 -12.62 -8.01
N LYS A 122 4.48 -12.44 -9.32
CA LYS A 122 3.53 -11.86 -10.29
C LYS A 122 2.94 -10.50 -9.88
N LEU A 123 3.71 -9.69 -9.15
CA LEU A 123 3.24 -8.42 -8.58
C LEU A 123 2.78 -7.42 -9.65
N HIS A 124 3.39 -7.39 -10.84
CA HIS A 124 2.94 -6.52 -11.93
C HIS A 124 1.55 -6.92 -12.45
N TYR A 125 1.32 -8.22 -12.64
CA TYR A 125 0.01 -8.74 -13.04
C TYR A 125 -1.05 -8.43 -11.97
N LEU A 126 -0.76 -8.75 -10.70
CA LEU A 126 -1.64 -8.42 -9.58
C LEU A 126 -1.92 -6.92 -9.48
N LEU A 127 -0.92 -6.06 -9.67
CA LEU A 127 -1.10 -4.61 -9.64
C LEU A 127 -2.09 -4.14 -10.70
N GLY A 128 -2.03 -4.71 -11.91
CA GLY A 128 -2.98 -4.41 -12.99
C GLY A 128 -4.42 -4.79 -12.61
N ILE A 129 -4.62 -6.01 -12.10
CA ILE A 129 -5.96 -6.46 -11.69
C ILE A 129 -6.48 -5.63 -10.50
N LEU A 130 -5.68 -5.44 -9.45
CA LEU A 130 -6.07 -4.71 -8.23
C LEU A 130 -6.46 -3.26 -8.49
N ASN A 131 -5.83 -2.62 -9.48
CA ASN A 131 -6.19 -1.27 -9.90
C ASN A 131 -7.28 -1.22 -10.97
N SER A 132 -7.78 -2.34 -11.49
CA SER A 132 -8.82 -2.36 -12.54
C SER A 132 -10.18 -1.87 -12.03
N LYS A 133 -11.01 -1.40 -12.96
CA LYS A 133 -12.40 -1.02 -12.64
C LYS A 133 -13.22 -2.23 -12.22
N LEU A 134 -13.04 -3.37 -12.89
CA LEU A 134 -13.76 -4.60 -12.56
C LEU A 134 -13.51 -5.00 -11.11
N LEU A 135 -12.25 -5.09 -10.69
CA LEU A 135 -11.95 -5.56 -9.34
C LEU A 135 -12.33 -4.53 -8.28
N THR A 136 -12.23 -3.23 -8.59
CA THR A 136 -12.75 -2.19 -7.69
C THR A 136 -14.26 -2.31 -7.50
N PHE A 137 -15.02 -2.51 -8.59
CA PHE A 137 -16.45 -2.74 -8.56
C PHE A 137 -16.79 -4.01 -7.76
N ALA A 138 -16.19 -5.15 -8.12
CA ALA A 138 -16.45 -6.42 -7.46
C ALA A 138 -16.13 -6.36 -5.97
N PHE A 139 -15.00 -5.74 -5.60
CA PHE A 139 -14.64 -5.59 -4.20
C PHE A 139 -15.66 -4.74 -3.43
N LYS A 140 -16.09 -3.60 -3.99
CA LYS A 140 -17.10 -2.74 -3.37
C LYS A 140 -18.42 -3.47 -3.14
N GLU A 141 -18.92 -4.17 -4.16
CA GLU A 141 -20.24 -4.81 -4.11
C GLU A 141 -20.27 -6.08 -3.25
N PHE A 142 -19.24 -6.93 -3.38
CA PHE A 142 -19.30 -8.28 -2.82
C PHE A 142 -18.42 -8.49 -1.59
N TYR A 143 -17.37 -7.67 -1.39
CA TYR A 143 -16.32 -7.95 -0.40
C TYR A 143 -16.15 -6.89 0.67
N ALA A 144 -16.41 -5.60 0.39
CA ALA A 144 -16.09 -4.50 1.31
C ALA A 144 -16.84 -4.60 2.66
N GLY A 145 -17.97 -5.32 2.70
CA GLY A 145 -18.79 -5.47 3.90
C GLY A 145 -19.47 -4.16 4.33
N GLY A 146 -19.73 -3.27 3.36
CA GLY A 146 -20.37 -1.97 3.54
C GLY A 146 -19.48 -0.77 3.16
N GLY A 147 -20.10 0.37 2.90
CA GLY A 147 -19.44 1.64 2.59
C GLY A 147 -19.02 2.45 3.82
N LEU A 148 -18.19 3.47 3.60
CA LEU A 148 -17.73 4.47 4.57
C LEU A 148 -18.10 5.88 4.08
N GLY A 149 -19.01 6.55 4.78
CA GLY A 149 -19.39 7.94 4.50
C GLY A 149 -19.76 8.18 3.02
N ASN A 150 -19.18 9.22 2.43
CA ASN A 150 -19.43 9.63 1.02
C ASN A 150 -18.69 8.73 0.01
N GLY A 151 -19.02 7.44 -0.04
CA GLY A 151 -18.55 6.51 -1.08
C GLY A 151 -17.15 5.90 -0.85
N GLY A 152 -16.60 6.02 0.35
CA GLY A 152 -15.39 5.31 0.75
C GLY A 152 -15.66 3.83 1.04
N PHE A 153 -14.61 3.02 1.10
CA PHE A 153 -14.68 1.60 1.47
C PHE A 153 -13.34 1.12 2.06
N ARG A 154 -13.32 -0.09 2.64
CA ARG A 154 -12.13 -0.65 3.31
C ARG A 154 -11.57 -1.86 2.59
N TYR A 155 -10.34 -1.78 2.11
CA TYR A 155 -9.55 -2.94 1.67
C TYR A 155 -9.01 -3.72 2.88
N LYS A 156 -9.90 -4.45 3.56
CA LYS A 156 -9.47 -5.35 4.64
C LYS A 156 -8.67 -6.51 4.04
N LYS A 157 -7.50 -6.79 4.63
CA LYS A 157 -6.64 -7.93 4.23
C LYS A 157 -7.42 -9.23 4.04
N ALA A 158 -8.22 -9.62 5.05
CA ALA A 158 -8.97 -10.86 5.04
C ALA A 158 -9.98 -10.99 3.88
N PHE A 159 -10.40 -9.87 3.27
CA PHE A 159 -11.32 -9.87 2.14
C PHE A 159 -10.58 -9.84 0.80
N LEU A 160 -9.43 -9.15 0.74
CA LEU A 160 -8.53 -9.19 -0.42
C LEU A 160 -8.03 -10.61 -0.69
N GLU A 161 -7.75 -11.39 0.37
CA GLU A 161 -7.32 -12.79 0.25
C GLU A 161 -8.37 -13.71 -0.41
N ASN A 162 -9.64 -13.30 -0.45
CA ASN A 162 -10.74 -14.07 -1.04
C ASN A 162 -11.09 -13.64 -2.49
N LEU A 163 -10.34 -12.68 -3.05
CA LEU A 163 -10.61 -12.21 -4.41
C LEU A 163 -10.27 -13.29 -5.44
N PRO A 164 -11.17 -13.56 -6.41
CA PRO A 164 -10.90 -14.50 -7.48
C PRO A 164 -9.90 -13.87 -8.46
N ILE A 165 -8.66 -14.34 -8.44
CA ILE A 165 -7.61 -13.93 -9.37
C ILE A 165 -7.35 -15.07 -10.38
N PRO A 166 -7.71 -14.89 -11.66
CA PRO A 166 -7.46 -15.87 -12.70
C PRO A 166 -5.97 -16.22 -12.82
N GLN A 167 -5.68 -17.51 -12.79
CA GLN A 167 -4.39 -18.03 -13.21
C GLN A 167 -4.44 -18.21 -14.73
N ILE A 168 -3.52 -17.55 -15.42
CA ILE A 168 -3.41 -17.57 -16.87
C ILE A 168 -2.05 -18.08 -17.30
N ASP A 169 -1.94 -18.46 -18.56
CA ASP A 169 -0.68 -18.91 -19.13
C ASP A 169 0.38 -17.79 -19.10
N PRO A 170 1.67 -18.13 -18.90
CA PRO A 170 2.74 -17.13 -18.82
C PRO A 170 2.80 -16.19 -20.04
N GLU A 171 2.49 -16.69 -21.23
CA GLU A 171 2.50 -15.90 -22.46
C GLU A 171 1.42 -14.81 -22.47
N GLU A 172 0.24 -15.12 -21.92
CA GLU A 172 -0.83 -14.14 -21.76
C GLU A 172 -0.51 -13.17 -20.64
N GLU A 173 0.01 -13.65 -19.51
CA GLU A 173 0.42 -12.83 -18.37
C GLU A 173 1.42 -11.74 -18.79
N ILE A 174 2.37 -12.07 -19.67
CA ILE A 174 3.33 -11.11 -20.23
C ILE A 174 2.63 -9.95 -20.95
N LYS A 175 1.48 -10.16 -21.60
CA LYS A 175 0.74 -9.09 -22.29
C LYS A 175 0.21 -8.07 -21.27
N PHE A 176 -0.37 -8.53 -20.16
CA PHE A 176 -0.84 -7.67 -19.07
C PHE A 176 0.32 -6.91 -18.43
N ILE A 177 1.41 -7.63 -18.10
CA ILE A 177 2.60 -7.05 -17.48
C ILE A 177 3.16 -5.91 -18.34
N LYS A 178 3.27 -6.09 -19.67
CA LYS A 178 3.78 -5.05 -20.58
C LYS A 178 2.96 -3.75 -20.52
N ILE A 179 1.64 -3.83 -20.38
CA ILE A 179 0.80 -2.62 -20.26
C ILE A 179 1.00 -1.99 -18.89
N VAL A 180 1.04 -2.79 -17.82
CA VAL A 180 1.31 -2.29 -16.47
C VAL A 180 2.66 -1.58 -16.38
N GLU A 181 3.71 -2.13 -16.99
CA GLU A 181 5.04 -1.49 -17.07
C GLU A 181 4.97 -0.15 -17.82
N LYS A 182 4.25 -0.08 -18.94
CA LYS A 182 4.03 1.19 -19.66
C LYS A 182 3.29 2.22 -18.79
N ILE A 183 2.28 1.79 -18.03
CA ILE A 183 1.54 2.66 -17.09
C ILE A 183 2.51 3.19 -16.04
N LEU A 184 3.31 2.33 -15.41
CA LEU A 184 4.27 2.71 -14.37
C LEU A 184 5.30 3.72 -14.92
N GLU A 185 5.88 3.46 -16.09
CA GLU A 185 6.83 4.37 -16.74
C GLU A 185 6.22 5.73 -17.09
N ALA A 186 4.99 5.75 -17.60
CA ALA A 186 4.27 6.99 -17.87
C ALA A 186 3.95 7.77 -16.59
N LYS A 187 3.50 7.09 -15.52
CA LYS A 187 3.24 7.72 -14.21
C LYS A 187 4.49 8.34 -13.61
N LYS A 188 5.66 7.69 -13.70
CA LYS A 188 6.95 8.26 -13.25
C LYS A 188 7.27 9.59 -13.93
N ARG A 189 6.82 9.77 -15.18
CA ARG A 189 7.00 10.99 -15.99
C ARG A 189 5.83 11.97 -15.87
N ASN A 190 4.88 11.72 -14.96
CA ASN A 190 3.63 12.48 -14.81
C ASN A 190 2.82 12.57 -16.11
N GLN A 191 2.86 11.54 -16.95
CA GLN A 191 2.10 11.46 -18.19
C GLN A 191 0.72 10.85 -17.97
N ASN A 192 -0.23 11.19 -18.85
CA ASN A 192 -1.57 10.61 -18.83
C ASN A 192 -1.52 9.12 -19.22
N THR A 193 -2.18 8.27 -18.43
CA THR A 193 -2.24 6.81 -18.61
C THR A 193 -3.65 6.30 -18.89
N GLN A 194 -4.65 7.17 -19.09
CA GLN A 194 -6.05 6.79 -19.25
C GLN A 194 -6.28 5.76 -20.36
N GLU A 195 -5.64 5.93 -21.53
CA GLU A 195 -5.81 4.98 -22.64
C GLU A 195 -5.15 3.63 -22.34
N LEU A 196 -3.96 3.61 -21.71
CA LEU A 196 -3.31 2.36 -21.29
C LEU A 196 -4.12 1.64 -20.20
N GLU A 197 -4.68 2.38 -19.25
CA GLU A 197 -5.55 1.84 -18.22
C GLU A 197 -6.86 1.30 -18.81
N LYS A 198 -7.41 1.94 -19.85
CA LYS A 198 -8.59 1.47 -20.57
C LYS A 198 -8.30 0.22 -21.39
N GLU A 199 -7.16 0.16 -22.06
CA GLU A 199 -6.67 -1.04 -22.76
C GLU A 199 -6.56 -2.22 -21.78
N LEU A 200 -5.95 -1.98 -20.61
CA LEU A 200 -5.84 -2.97 -19.55
C LEU A 200 -7.20 -3.41 -19.00
N ASP A 201 -8.12 -2.47 -18.73
CA ASP A 201 -9.48 -2.78 -18.28
C ASP A 201 -10.21 -3.68 -19.30
N MET A 202 -10.07 -3.42 -20.61
CA MET A 202 -10.68 -4.26 -21.66
C MET A 202 -10.14 -5.69 -21.66
N MET A 203 -8.82 -5.85 -21.53
CA MET A 203 -8.21 -7.18 -21.41
C MET A 203 -8.69 -7.91 -20.16
N ILE A 204 -8.90 -7.19 -19.06
CA ILE A 204 -9.41 -7.76 -17.81
C ILE A 204 -10.89 -8.16 -17.97
N TYR A 205 -11.71 -7.38 -18.67
CA TYR A 205 -13.10 -7.78 -18.94
C TYR A 205 -13.17 -9.06 -19.76
N GLU A 206 -12.32 -9.18 -20.80
CA GLU A 206 -12.21 -10.40 -21.61
C GLU A 206 -11.74 -11.60 -20.76
N LEU A 207 -10.75 -11.39 -19.91
CA LEU A 207 -10.22 -12.40 -18.99
C LEU A 207 -11.30 -13.00 -18.06
N TYR A 208 -12.23 -12.17 -17.60
CA TYR A 208 -13.36 -12.61 -16.78
C TYR A 208 -14.62 -12.94 -17.61
N SER A 209 -14.52 -12.90 -18.95
CA SER A 209 -15.61 -13.21 -19.88
C SER A 209 -16.86 -12.34 -19.70
N LEU A 210 -16.67 -11.05 -19.37
CA LEU A 210 -17.77 -10.11 -19.19
C LEU A 210 -18.44 -9.78 -20.53
N ASN A 211 -19.77 -9.73 -20.53
CA ASN A 211 -20.54 -9.22 -21.65
C ASN A 211 -20.74 -7.70 -21.59
N GLU A 212 -21.24 -7.10 -22.67
CA GLU A 212 -21.44 -5.65 -22.76
C GLU A 212 -22.32 -5.06 -21.64
N THR A 213 -23.34 -5.79 -21.18
CA THR A 213 -24.26 -5.35 -20.13
C THR A 213 -23.56 -5.30 -18.78
N GLU A 214 -22.71 -6.29 -18.49
CA GLU A 214 -21.89 -6.34 -17.29
C GLU A 214 -20.83 -5.25 -17.31
N ILE A 215 -20.16 -5.03 -18.44
CA ILE A 215 -19.20 -3.93 -18.62
C ILE A 215 -19.88 -2.58 -18.35
N LYS A 216 -21.08 -2.35 -18.89
CA LYS A 216 -21.85 -1.12 -18.62
C LYS A 216 -22.15 -0.95 -17.12
N SER A 217 -22.46 -2.03 -16.40
CA SER A 217 -22.68 -2.01 -14.94
C SER A 217 -21.40 -1.63 -14.17
N VAL A 218 -20.24 -2.14 -14.57
CA VAL A 218 -18.95 -1.78 -13.96
C VAL A 218 -18.63 -0.30 -14.18
N LEU A 219 -18.90 0.22 -15.39
CA LEU A 219 -18.60 1.61 -15.75
C LEU A 219 -19.53 2.62 -15.10
N SER A 220 -20.82 2.30 -14.92
CA SER A 220 -21.80 3.23 -14.34
C SER A 220 -21.51 3.58 -12.88
N LEU A 221 -21.01 2.61 -12.10
CA LEU A 221 -20.57 2.83 -10.71
C LEU A 221 -19.25 3.58 -10.59
N SER A 222 -18.41 3.52 -11.62
CA SER A 222 -17.17 4.30 -11.69
C SER A 222 -17.44 5.82 -11.80
N LEU A 223 -18.57 6.22 -12.38
CA LEU A 223 -18.95 7.62 -12.60
C LEU A 223 -19.60 8.30 -11.38
N ASN A 224 -20.12 7.52 -10.42
CA ASN A 224 -20.72 8.04 -9.18
C ASN A 224 -19.70 8.30 -8.06
N SER A 225 -18.40 8.18 -8.37
CA SER A 225 -17.32 8.60 -7.48
C SER A 225 -17.06 10.08 -7.75
N PRO A 226 -17.28 11.00 -6.80
CA PRO A 226 -17.08 12.42 -7.05
C PRO A 226 -15.64 12.64 -7.52
N SER A 227 -15.49 13.40 -8.60
CA SER A 227 -14.22 13.92 -9.08
C SER A 227 -13.46 14.53 -7.90
N CYS A 228 -12.13 14.40 -7.89
CA CYS A 228 -11.27 15.18 -7.02
C CYS A 228 -11.53 16.68 -7.29
N GLY A 229 -12.50 17.24 -6.57
CA GLY A 229 -12.66 18.66 -6.36
C GLY A 229 -11.67 19.08 -5.28
N GLU A 230 -10.98 20.18 -5.58
CA GLU A 230 -10.04 20.92 -4.76
C GLU A 230 -10.43 20.88 -3.27
N CYS A 231 -9.49 20.47 -2.43
CA CYS A 231 -9.57 20.79 -1.01
C CYS A 231 -8.85 22.13 -0.83
N ASP A 232 -9.63 23.19 -0.67
CA ASP A 232 -9.21 24.40 0.05
C ASP A 232 -8.83 24.06 1.49
#